data_AF-A0A953YEJ3-F1
#
_entry.id   AF-A0A953YEJ3-F1
#
_cell.length_a   1.000
_cell.length_b   1.000
_cell.length_c   1.000
_cell.angle_alpha   90.00
_cell.angle_beta   90.00
_cell.angle_gamma   90.00
#
_symmetry.space_group_name_H-M   'P 1'
#
loop_
_entity.id
_entity.type
_entity.pdbx_description
1 polymer ?
#
loop_
_entity_poly.entity_id
_entity_poly.type
_entity_poly.pdbx_seq_one_letter_code
_entity_poly.pdbx_strand_id
1 'polypeptide(L)'
;MPGAVLAADPVQVGKFTDWTAYTFDDPGGKICYVVSEPKKAEGNYSRRGDVYFLITHRPSGNVFDEVSIITGYTYKDGDEPVATVDGNKKFSFYTEGDAAWAFQDKEAALVDAMKAGSRLVVQAHSQRGTLTTDTYSLSGITAALGAIDKECKRK
;
A
#
# COMPACT_ATOMS: atom_id res chain seq x y z
N MET A 1 31.53 -16.93 -7.83
CA MET A 1 30.05 -16.99 -7.81
C MET A 1 29.59 -16.04 -6.73
N PRO A 2 28.96 -14.89 -7.02
CA PRO A 2 28.41 -14.04 -5.98
C PRO A 2 27.15 -14.72 -5.45
N GLY A 3 27.15 -15.07 -4.15
CA GLY A 3 26.02 -15.67 -3.47
C GLY A 3 24.84 -14.70 -3.41
N ALA A 4 23.63 -15.23 -3.57
CA ALA A 4 22.40 -14.50 -3.33
C ALA A 4 22.41 -14.01 -1.87
N VAL A 5 22.44 -12.69 -1.68
CA VAL A 5 22.16 -12.08 -0.38
C VAL A 5 20.66 -12.24 -0.16
N LEU A 6 20.28 -13.13 0.77
CA LEU A 6 18.89 -13.26 1.19
C LEU A 6 18.50 -11.97 1.91
N ALA A 7 17.38 -11.35 1.49
CA ALA A 7 16.81 -10.21 2.20
C ALA A 7 16.49 -10.62 3.64
N ALA A 8 16.73 -9.73 4.61
CA ALA A 8 16.38 -9.97 5.99
C ALA A 8 14.84 -10.00 6.15
N ASP A 9 14.33 -10.82 7.07
CA ASP A 9 12.91 -10.82 7.41
C ASP A 9 12.48 -9.43 7.91
N PRO A 10 11.28 -8.95 7.55
CA PRO A 10 10.79 -7.67 8.05
C PRO A 10 10.70 -7.60 9.56
N VAL A 11 11.29 -6.55 10.13
CA VAL A 11 11.25 -6.22 11.55
C VAL A 11 10.08 -5.27 11.80
N GLN A 12 9.17 -5.67 12.69
CA GLN A 12 8.06 -4.83 13.09
C GLN A 12 8.54 -3.64 13.94
N VAL A 13 8.27 -2.43 13.47
CA VAL A 13 8.58 -1.17 14.17
C VAL A 13 7.47 -0.84 15.18
N GLY A 14 6.21 -1.10 14.81
CA GLY A 14 5.08 -0.87 15.70
C GLY A 14 3.74 -1.13 15.04
N LYS A 15 2.70 -1.33 15.86
CA LYS A 15 1.31 -1.42 15.41
C LYS A 15 0.52 -0.21 15.92
N PHE A 16 -0.15 0.47 15.01
CA PHE A 16 -0.86 1.72 15.20
C PHE A 16 -2.30 1.55 14.74
N THR A 17 -3.14 1.03 15.63
CA THR A 17 -4.54 0.70 15.35
C THR A 17 -4.66 -0.26 14.16
N ASP A 18 -5.06 0.22 12.98
CA ASP A 18 -5.29 -0.59 11.79
C ASP A 18 -4.06 -0.64 10.86
N TRP A 19 -2.97 0.05 11.20
CA TRP A 19 -1.75 0.13 10.41
C TRP A 19 -0.57 -0.47 11.18
N THR A 20 0.28 -1.24 10.51
CA THR A 20 1.51 -1.78 11.10
C THR A 20 2.72 -1.30 10.31
N ALA A 21 3.71 -0.77 11.02
CA ALA A 21 4.97 -0.30 10.47
C ALA A 21 6.04 -1.39 10.56
N TYR A 22 6.79 -1.55 9.48
CA TYR A 22 7.90 -2.48 9.37
C TYR A 22 9.12 -1.80 8.75
N THR A 23 10.29 -2.37 9.00
CA THR A 23 11.52 -2.10 8.26
C THR A 23 12.18 -3.40 7.87
N PHE A 24 12.88 -3.41 6.75
CA PHE A 24 13.79 -4.50 6.40
C PHE A 24 14.96 -3.94 5.61
N ASP A 25 16.09 -4.63 5.71
CA ASP A 25 17.28 -4.31 4.92
C ASP A 25 17.33 -5.27 3.73
N ASP A 26 17.31 -4.70 2.52
CA ASP A 26 17.54 -5.42 1.28
C ASP A 26 18.94 -5.07 0.72
N PRO A 27 19.40 -5.76 -0.34
CA PRO A 27 20.69 -5.43 -0.96
C PRO A 27 20.79 -3.98 -1.50
N GLY A 28 19.66 -3.34 -1.78
CA GLY A 28 19.55 -1.93 -2.21
C GLY A 28 19.49 -0.93 -1.05
N GLY A 29 19.35 -1.39 0.19
CA GLY A 29 19.40 -0.62 1.42
C GLY A 29 18.16 -0.79 2.30
N LYS A 30 18.00 0.10 3.26
CA LYS A 30 16.88 0.07 4.20
C LYS A 30 15.58 0.41 3.47
N ILE A 31 14.55 -0.39 3.70
CA ILE A 31 13.17 -0.12 3.30
C ILE A 31 12.33 0.00 4.56
N CYS A 32 11.42 0.96 4.59
CA CYS A 32 10.44 1.13 5.65
C CYS A 32 9.07 1.25 5.05
N TYR A 33 8.09 0.52 5.56
CA TYR A 33 6.74 0.54 5.01
C TYR A 33 5.71 0.41 6.09
N VAL A 34 4.55 1.00 5.83
CA VAL A 34 3.32 0.74 6.60
C VAL A 34 2.40 -0.11 5.76
N VAL A 35 1.69 -1.03 6.42
CA VAL A 35 0.73 -1.92 5.77
C VAL A 35 -0.57 -1.99 6.57
N SER A 36 -1.68 -2.11 5.86
CA SER A 36 -3.00 -2.37 6.41
C SER A 36 -3.76 -3.38 5.55
N GLU A 37 -4.57 -4.20 6.21
CA GLU A 37 -5.57 -5.07 5.58
C GLU A 37 -6.93 -4.35 5.57
N PRO A 38 -7.80 -4.60 4.57
CA PRO A 38 -9.11 -3.99 4.53
C PRO A 38 -9.98 -4.48 5.70
N LYS A 39 -10.77 -3.58 6.28
CA LYS A 39 -11.79 -3.93 7.26
C LYS A 39 -12.95 -4.70 6.63
N LYS A 40 -13.17 -4.49 5.33
CA LYS A 40 -14.14 -5.22 4.50
C LYS A 40 -13.57 -5.41 3.11
N ALA A 41 -13.61 -6.64 2.62
CA ALA A 41 -13.30 -6.99 1.25
C ALA A 41 -14.54 -7.60 0.60
N GLU A 42 -15.07 -6.95 -0.43
CA GLU A 42 -16.36 -7.29 -1.04
C GLU A 42 -16.19 -7.59 -2.53
N GLY A 43 -17.00 -8.50 -3.07
CA GLY A 43 -17.01 -8.85 -4.49
C GLY A 43 -17.66 -10.21 -4.73
N ASN A 44 -18.05 -10.48 -5.97
CA ASN A 44 -18.64 -11.76 -6.36
C ASN A 44 -17.53 -12.78 -6.71
N TYR A 45 -16.88 -13.32 -5.68
CA TYR A 45 -15.81 -14.31 -5.81
C TYR A 45 -15.96 -15.44 -4.78
N SER A 46 -15.45 -16.63 -5.11
CA SER A 46 -15.45 -17.78 -4.19
C SER A 46 -14.19 -17.85 -3.32
N ARG A 47 -13.06 -17.30 -3.81
CA ARG A 47 -11.80 -17.20 -3.09
C ARG A 47 -11.00 -15.99 -3.60
N ARG A 48 -10.28 -15.35 -2.69
CA ARG A 48 -9.31 -14.28 -2.95
C ARG A 48 -8.09 -14.51 -2.03
N GLY A 49 -6.90 -14.13 -2.50
CA GLY A 49 -5.70 -14.11 -1.66
C GLY A 49 -5.71 -12.96 -0.66
N ASP A 50 -4.59 -12.77 0.02
CA ASP A 50 -4.43 -11.69 0.98
C ASP A 50 -4.41 -10.32 0.26
N VAL A 51 -4.91 -9.30 0.94
CA VAL A 51 -5.12 -7.97 0.39
C VAL A 51 -4.45 -6.95 1.30
N TYR A 52 -3.54 -6.16 0.73
CA TYR A 52 -2.72 -5.22 1.47
C TYR A 52 -2.69 -3.87 0.80
N PHE A 53 -2.79 -2.81 1.59
CA PHE A 53 -2.46 -1.45 1.18
C PHE A 53 -1.15 -1.04 1.84
N LEU A 54 -0.19 -0.57 1.05
CA LEU A 54 1.16 -0.25 1.49
C LEU A 54 1.53 1.20 1.17
N ILE A 55 2.27 1.83 2.07
CA ILE A 55 3.02 3.07 1.79
C ILE A 55 4.47 2.80 2.17
N THR A 56 5.38 3.00 1.21
CA THR A 56 6.78 2.55 1.30
C THR A 56 7.77 3.70 1.09
N HIS A 57 8.84 3.67 1.88
CA HIS A 57 9.99 4.56 1.79
C HIS A 57 11.22 3.73 1.44
N ARG A 58 11.93 4.15 0.38
CA ARG A 58 13.20 3.57 -0.09
C ARG A 58 14.27 4.67 -0.18
N PRO A 59 14.89 5.06 0.95
CA PRO A 59 15.83 6.18 1.01
C PRO A 59 17.00 6.08 0.03
N SER A 60 17.52 4.89 -0.26
CA SER A 60 18.62 4.69 -1.21
C SER A 60 18.30 5.20 -2.62
N GLY A 61 17.02 5.15 -3.02
CA GLY A 61 16.53 5.68 -4.29
C GLY A 61 15.86 7.05 -4.18
N ASN A 62 15.88 7.69 -3.00
CA ASN A 62 15.13 8.92 -2.70
C ASN A 62 13.63 8.80 -3.02
N VAL A 63 13.05 7.61 -2.82
CA VAL A 63 11.62 7.36 -3.00
C VAL A 63 10.95 7.36 -1.64
N PHE A 64 9.91 8.18 -1.48
CA PHE A 64 9.13 8.31 -0.27
C PHE A 64 7.65 8.34 -0.65
N ASP A 65 6.81 7.80 0.22
CA ASP A 65 5.36 7.72 0.00
C ASP A 65 4.97 6.88 -1.24
N GLU A 66 5.77 5.88 -1.62
CA GLU A 66 5.41 4.95 -2.70
C GLU A 66 4.16 4.18 -2.29
N VAL A 67 3.02 4.46 -2.94
CA VAL A 67 1.74 3.86 -2.58
C VAL A 67 1.44 2.68 -3.49
N SER A 68 1.24 1.51 -2.89
CA SER A 68 0.91 0.29 -3.62
C SER A 68 -0.17 -0.55 -2.95
N ILE A 69 -0.77 -1.43 -3.74
CA ILE A 69 -1.86 -2.30 -3.33
C ILE A 69 -1.54 -3.70 -3.84
N ILE A 70 -1.59 -4.70 -2.95
CA ILE A 70 -1.63 -6.11 -3.31
C ILE A 70 -3.08 -6.56 -3.19
N THR A 71 -3.64 -7.09 -4.27
CA THR A 71 -5.09 -7.35 -4.34
C THR A 71 -5.47 -8.82 -4.20
N GLY A 72 -4.50 -9.73 -4.10
CA GLY A 72 -4.76 -11.16 -3.90
C GLY A 72 -5.42 -11.85 -5.11
N TYR A 73 -5.38 -11.22 -6.28
CA TYR A 73 -5.78 -11.75 -7.59
C TYR A 73 -5.04 -10.99 -8.69
N THR A 74 -4.94 -11.54 -9.90
CA THR A 74 -4.41 -10.80 -11.06
C THR A 74 -5.44 -9.79 -11.59
N TYR A 75 -5.03 -8.53 -11.72
CA TYR A 75 -5.87 -7.46 -12.28
C TYR A 75 -6.28 -7.77 -13.73
N LYS A 76 -7.37 -7.17 -14.18
CA LYS A 76 -7.72 -7.16 -15.60
C LYS A 76 -6.75 -6.28 -16.37
N ASP A 77 -6.37 -6.73 -17.57
CA ASP A 77 -5.53 -5.95 -18.49
C ASP A 77 -6.15 -4.56 -18.75
N GLY A 78 -5.38 -3.51 -18.47
CA GLY A 78 -5.81 -2.12 -18.61
C GLY A 78 -6.81 -1.65 -17.55
N ASP A 79 -6.99 -2.40 -16.45
CA ASP A 79 -7.74 -1.89 -15.29
C ASP A 79 -6.98 -0.75 -14.62
N GLU A 80 -7.73 0.28 -14.23
CA GLU A 80 -7.25 1.42 -13.46
C GLU A 80 -7.96 1.43 -12.11
N PRO A 81 -7.41 0.77 -11.07
CA PRO A 81 -7.98 0.79 -9.74
C PRO A 81 -8.12 2.22 -9.23
N VAL A 82 -9.21 2.47 -8.51
CA VAL A 82 -9.50 3.79 -7.94
C VAL A 82 -9.58 3.70 -6.44
N ALA A 83 -8.72 4.45 -5.77
CA ALA A 83 -8.79 4.67 -4.33
C ALA A 83 -9.53 5.99 -4.03
N THR A 84 -10.54 5.92 -3.16
CA THR A 84 -11.37 7.06 -2.77
C THR A 84 -11.28 7.29 -1.27
N VAL A 85 -10.73 8.44 -0.85
CA VAL A 85 -10.70 8.88 0.55
C VAL A 85 -11.97 9.65 0.88
N ASP A 86 -12.62 9.26 1.98
CA ASP A 86 -13.85 9.84 2.53
C ASP A 86 -15.00 10.06 1.53
N GLY A 87 -14.99 9.32 0.42
CA GLY A 87 -16.03 9.33 -0.61
C GLY A 87 -15.91 10.41 -1.70
N ASN A 88 -14.93 11.32 -1.63
CA ASN A 88 -14.81 12.42 -2.59
C ASN A 88 -13.43 12.63 -3.21
N LYS A 89 -12.32 12.26 -2.54
CA LYS A 89 -10.97 12.41 -3.10
C LYS A 89 -10.55 11.12 -3.79
N LYS A 90 -10.46 11.14 -5.12
CA LYS A 90 -10.19 9.97 -5.95
C LYS A 90 -8.77 9.98 -6.50
N PHE A 91 -8.14 8.81 -6.51
CA PHE A 91 -6.79 8.60 -7.01
C PHE A 91 -6.76 7.32 -7.83
N SER A 92 -6.32 7.41 -9.09
CA SER A 92 -6.18 6.26 -9.97
C SER A 92 -4.80 5.61 -9.80
N PHE A 93 -4.75 4.31 -10.09
CA PHE A 93 -3.56 3.48 -10.02
C PHE A 93 -3.32 2.81 -11.37
N TYR A 94 -2.07 2.45 -11.65
CA TYR A 94 -1.73 1.54 -12.73
C TYR A 94 -1.45 0.15 -12.17
N THR A 95 -1.69 -0.89 -12.97
CA THR A 95 -1.63 -2.30 -12.54
C THR A 95 -0.46 -3.04 -13.18
N GLU A 96 0.15 -3.95 -12.42
CA GLU A 96 1.12 -4.93 -12.91
C GLU A 96 0.88 -6.25 -12.15
N GLY A 97 0.39 -7.28 -12.85
CA GLY A 97 0.09 -8.57 -12.23
C GLY A 97 -1.02 -8.47 -11.18
N ASP A 98 -0.70 -8.76 -9.92
CA ASP A 98 -1.59 -8.70 -8.76
C ASP A 98 -1.38 -7.45 -7.88
N ALA A 99 -0.55 -6.52 -8.36
CA ALA A 99 -0.20 -5.29 -7.68
C ALA A 99 -0.67 -4.06 -8.48
N ALA A 100 -0.94 -2.98 -7.77
CA ALA A 100 -1.26 -1.68 -8.33
C ALA A 100 -0.50 -0.58 -7.61
N TRP A 101 -0.04 0.43 -8.34
CA TRP A 101 0.72 1.56 -7.81
C TRP A 101 0.06 2.88 -8.16
N ALA A 102 0.13 3.83 -7.23
CA ALA A 102 -0.29 5.19 -7.51
C ALA A 102 0.70 5.84 -8.50
N PHE A 103 0.21 6.81 -9.27
CA PHE A 103 1.10 7.63 -10.10
C PHE A 103 1.97 8.53 -9.20
N GLN A 104 3.26 8.63 -9.50
CA GLN A 104 4.24 9.33 -8.67
C GLN A 104 3.87 10.80 -8.38
N ASP A 105 3.22 11.49 -9.33
CA ASP A 105 2.77 12.86 -9.15
C ASP A 105 1.51 13.00 -8.26
N LYS A 106 0.88 11.87 -7.89
CA LYS A 106 -0.32 11.79 -7.04
C LYS A 106 -0.05 11.22 -5.65
N GLU A 107 1.06 10.52 -5.46
CA GLU A 107 1.40 9.85 -4.19
C GLU A 107 1.34 10.77 -2.97
N ALA A 108 2.02 11.92 -3.03
CA ALA A 108 2.02 12.89 -1.92
C ALA A 108 0.60 13.38 -1.60
N ALA A 109 -0.19 13.72 -2.62
CA ALA A 109 -1.56 14.18 -2.44
C ALA A 109 -2.50 13.09 -1.87
N LEU A 110 -2.26 11.83 -2.24
CA LEU A 110 -2.97 10.67 -1.70
C LEU A 110 -2.61 10.46 -0.23
N VAL A 111 -1.32 10.44 0.12
CA VAL A 111 -0.86 10.26 1.50
C VAL A 111 -1.39 11.39 2.40
N ASP A 112 -1.36 12.64 1.94
CA ASP A 112 -1.93 13.77 2.68
C ASP A 112 -3.46 13.63 2.87
N ALA A 113 -4.17 13.19 1.83
CA ALA A 113 -5.59 12.89 1.94
C ALA A 113 -5.85 11.77 2.96
N MET A 114 -5.05 10.71 2.96
CA MET A 114 -5.18 9.60 3.91
C MET A 114 -4.89 10.03 5.35
N LYS A 115 -3.87 10.87 5.58
CA LYS A 115 -3.54 11.39 6.93
C LYS A 115 -4.64 12.28 7.50
N ALA A 116 -5.36 13.01 6.64
CA ALA A 116 -6.46 13.87 7.02
C ALA A 116 -7.82 13.16 7.08
N GLY A 117 -7.92 11.96 6.50
CA GLY A 117 -9.17 11.25 6.30
C GLY A 117 -9.44 10.17 7.33
N SER A 118 -10.60 9.52 7.19
CA SER A 118 -11.07 8.49 8.12
C SER A 118 -11.24 7.12 7.46
N ARG A 119 -11.60 7.10 6.18
CA ARG A 119 -11.93 5.89 5.43
C ARG A 119 -11.39 5.96 4.01
N LEU A 120 -10.83 4.84 3.56
CA LEU A 120 -10.36 4.66 2.19
C LEU A 120 -11.13 3.50 1.55
N VAL A 121 -11.60 3.68 0.32
CA VAL A 121 -12.23 2.61 -0.47
C VAL A 121 -11.47 2.42 -1.77
N VAL A 122 -11.05 1.20 -2.04
CA VAL A 122 -10.39 0.81 -3.29
C VAL A 122 -11.37 -0.02 -4.12
N GLN A 123 -11.53 0.34 -5.38
CA GLN A 123 -12.32 -0.42 -6.34
C GLN A 123 -11.46 -0.83 -7.52
N ALA A 124 -11.59 -2.08 -7.95
CA ALA A 124 -10.83 -2.64 -9.06
C ALA A 124 -11.51 -3.86 -9.68
N HIS A 125 -11.01 -4.30 -10.84
CA HIS A 125 -11.48 -5.51 -11.52
C HIS A 125 -10.39 -6.58 -11.57
N SER A 126 -10.78 -7.79 -11.19
CA SER A 126 -9.97 -8.98 -11.48
C SER A 126 -9.94 -9.28 -12.97
N GLN A 127 -8.97 -10.08 -13.41
CA GLN A 127 -8.87 -10.59 -14.79
C GLN A 127 -10.17 -11.25 -15.30
N ARG A 128 -10.99 -11.79 -14.39
CA ARG A 128 -12.29 -12.41 -14.70
C ARG A 128 -13.45 -11.41 -14.81
N GLY A 129 -13.19 -10.11 -14.64
CA GLY A 129 -14.18 -9.04 -14.68
C GLY A 129 -14.95 -8.84 -13.37
N THR A 130 -14.64 -9.57 -12.31
CA THR A 130 -15.27 -9.34 -10.99
C THR A 130 -14.80 -8.00 -10.44
N LEU A 131 -15.76 -7.08 -10.18
CA LEU A 131 -15.55 -5.88 -9.41
C LEU A 131 -15.36 -6.25 -7.93
N THR A 132 -14.27 -5.75 -7.33
CA THR A 132 -14.04 -5.83 -5.89
C THR A 132 -14.05 -4.43 -5.28
N THR A 133 -14.49 -4.37 -4.02
CA THR A 133 -14.51 -3.15 -3.21
C THR A 133 -13.87 -3.45 -1.87
N ASP A 134 -12.75 -2.80 -1.59
CA ASP A 134 -12.02 -2.96 -0.33
C ASP A 134 -12.10 -1.68 0.48
N THR A 135 -12.56 -1.78 1.72
CA THR A 135 -12.70 -0.65 2.64
C THR A 135 -11.66 -0.74 3.75
N TYR A 136 -10.79 0.28 3.84
CA TYR A 136 -9.76 0.43 4.86
C TYR A 136 -10.13 1.53 5.85
N SER A 137 -9.75 1.32 7.12
CA SER A 137 -9.75 2.35 8.14
C SER A 137 -8.44 3.14 8.05
N LEU A 138 -8.52 4.47 8.09
CA LEU A 138 -7.33 5.33 8.12
C LEU A 138 -6.87 5.62 9.56
N SER A 139 -7.51 5.00 10.56
CA SER A 139 -7.13 5.16 11.96
C SER A 139 -5.72 4.66 12.23
N GLY A 140 -4.86 5.55 12.73
CA GLY A 140 -3.47 5.24 13.07
C GLY A 140 -2.45 5.48 11.96
N ILE A 141 -2.88 5.82 10.73
CA ILE A 141 -1.96 5.98 9.59
C ILE A 141 -0.91 7.07 9.82
N THR A 142 -1.31 8.21 10.39
CA THR A 142 -0.39 9.33 10.66
C THR A 142 0.72 8.94 11.65
N ALA A 143 0.37 8.14 12.67
CA ALA A 143 1.34 7.66 13.65
C ALA A 143 2.27 6.60 13.04
N ALA A 144 1.72 5.70 12.22
CA ALA A 144 2.49 4.68 11.52
C ALA A 144 3.49 5.30 10.52
N LEU A 145 3.05 6.28 9.73
CA LEU A 145 3.92 7.03 8.81
C LEU A 145 5.03 7.76 9.57
N GLY A 146 4.68 8.43 10.67
CA GLY A 146 5.67 9.08 11.53
C GLY A 146 6.68 8.11 12.18
N ALA A 147 6.34 6.82 12.32
CA ALA A 147 7.27 5.80 12.79
C ALA A 147 8.26 5.41 11.68
N ILE A 148 7.77 5.13 10.46
CA ILE A 148 8.67 4.79 9.35
C ILE A 148 9.50 5.99 8.87
N ASP A 149 9.00 7.21 9.00
CA ASP A 149 9.77 8.44 8.72
C ASP A 149 11.03 8.52 9.59
N LYS A 150 10.95 8.10 10.86
CA LYS A 150 12.09 8.05 11.78
C LYS A 150 13.08 6.96 11.38
N GLU A 151 12.59 5.77 11.06
CA GLU A 151 13.44 4.62 10.67
C GLU A 151 14.18 4.89 9.35
N CYS A 152 13.49 5.46 8.37
CA CYS A 152 14.03 5.78 7.05
C CYS A 152 14.57 7.21 6.95
N LYS A 153 14.68 7.94 8.08
CA LYS A 153 15.27 9.28 8.19
C LYS A 153 14.72 10.28 7.17
N ARG A 154 13.42 10.21 6.90
CA ARG A 154 12.72 11.22 6.12
C ARG A 154 12.77 12.54 6.91
N LYS A 155 13.22 13.62 6.25
CA LYS A 155 13.29 14.95 6.84
C LYS A 155 11.97 15.69 6.72
#